data_AF-A0A6G1DH39-F1
#
_entry.id   AF-A0A6G1DH39-F1
#
_cell.length_a   1.000
_cell.length_b   1.000
_cell.length_c   1.000
_cell.angle_alpha   90.00
_cell.angle_beta   90.00
_cell.angle_gamma   90.00
#
_symmetry.space_group_name_H-M   'P 1'
#
loop_
_entity.id
_entity.type
_entity.pdbx_description
1 polymer ?
#
loop_
_entity_poly.entity_id
_entity_poly.type
_entity_poly.pdbx_seq_one_letter_code
_entity_poly.pdbx_strand_id
1 'polypeptide(L)'
;MIQGGFTGGSTTSETSCEAVRKSCAALVERLKPIKEKAGTLPWKSLIAQASMASVQLTEHAYWTPDPTFTSYLNYGAAISEVEVDVLTRATTILRSDLVYDCGQSLNPAVDLGVPRSPPRRQI
;
A
#
# COMPACT_ATOMS: atom_id res chain seq x y z
N MET A 1 5.69 -8.65 -19.26
CA MET A 1 4.26 -8.30 -19.11
C MET A 1 4.16 -7.33 -17.95
N ILE A 2 3.47 -6.20 -18.11
CA ILE A 2 3.32 -5.19 -17.06
C ILE A 2 2.01 -5.44 -16.31
N GLN A 3 2.00 -5.20 -14.99
CA GLN A 3 0.77 -5.13 -14.18
C GLN A 3 0.04 -3.83 -14.57
N GLY A 4 -0.57 -3.81 -15.75
CA GLY A 4 -1.21 -2.64 -16.35
C GLY A 4 -2.67 -2.94 -16.65
N GLY A 5 -3.56 -2.46 -15.79
CA GLY A 5 -5.01 -2.57 -15.92
C GLY A 5 -5.70 -1.28 -15.48
N PHE A 6 -7.04 -1.27 -15.51
CA PHE A 6 -7.83 -0.15 -15.01
C PHE A 6 -7.59 0.05 -13.52
N THR A 7 -7.16 1.24 -13.11
CA THR A 7 -7.00 1.61 -11.69
C THR A 7 -8.37 1.94 -11.11
N GLY A 8 -8.88 1.08 -10.23
CA GLY A 8 -10.22 1.21 -9.67
C GLY A 8 -10.57 0.06 -8.73
N GLY A 9 -11.73 0.17 -8.08
CA GLY A 9 -12.25 -0.88 -7.19
C GLY A 9 -11.48 -1.08 -5.88
N SER A 10 -10.66 -0.10 -5.46
CA SER A 10 -9.89 -0.10 -4.21
C SER A 10 -8.83 -1.21 -4.04
N THR A 11 -8.63 -2.09 -5.02
CA THR A 11 -7.67 -3.21 -4.95
C THR A 11 -6.36 -2.96 -5.70
N THR A 12 -6.26 -1.87 -6.47
CA THR A 12 -5.13 -1.65 -7.39
C THR A 12 -3.78 -1.49 -6.68
N SER A 13 -3.77 -0.84 -5.52
CA SER A 13 -2.56 -0.72 -4.68
C SER A 13 -2.08 -2.09 -4.21
N GLU A 14 -3.00 -2.94 -3.77
CA GLU A 14 -2.69 -4.28 -3.26
C GLU A 14 -2.14 -5.19 -4.36
N THR A 15 -2.76 -5.18 -5.55
CA THR A 15 -2.29 -5.99 -6.68
C THR A 15 -0.89 -5.57 -7.12
N SER A 16 -0.61 -4.26 -7.15
CA SER A 16 0.70 -3.73 -7.50
C SER A 16 1.77 -4.11 -6.48
N CYS A 17 1.45 -3.98 -5.19
CA CYS A 17 2.33 -4.39 -4.10
C CYS A 17 2.66 -5.89 -4.13
N GLU A 18 1.68 -6.75 -4.41
CA GLU A 18 1.91 -8.19 -4.52
C GLU A 18 2.77 -8.56 -5.74
N ALA A 19 2.61 -7.89 -6.89
CA ALA A 19 3.48 -8.08 -8.04
C ALA A 19 4.93 -7.64 -7.74
N VAL A 20 5.12 -6.52 -7.03
CA VAL A 20 6.43 -6.07 -6.57
C VAL A 20 7.04 -7.07 -5.60
N ARG A 21 6.27 -7.55 -4.61
CA ARG A 21 6.71 -8.55 -3.62
C ARG A 21 7.21 -9.82 -4.30
N LYS A 22 6.47 -10.36 -5.29
CA LYS A 22 6.89 -11.53 -6.07
C LYS A 22 8.20 -11.28 -6.82
N SER A 23 8.34 -10.11 -7.46
CA SER A 23 9.57 -9.74 -8.18
C SER A 23 10.78 -9.63 -7.24
N CYS A 24 10.60 -8.98 -6.09
CA CYS A 24 11.64 -8.87 -5.08
C CYS A 24 12.04 -10.24 -4.50
N ALA A 25 11.07 -11.13 -4.25
CA ALA A 25 11.35 -12.47 -3.75
C ALA A 25 12.19 -13.30 -4.74
N ALA A 26 11.84 -13.26 -6.03
CA ALA A 26 12.61 -13.95 -7.09
C ALA A 26 14.05 -13.43 -7.18
N LEU A 27 14.25 -12.10 -7.09
CA LEU A 27 15.60 -11.51 -7.05
C LEU A 27 16.37 -11.95 -5.81
N VAL A 28 15.72 -11.97 -4.64
CA VAL A 28 16.35 -12.43 -3.39
C VAL A 28 16.77 -13.89 -3.50
N GLU A 29 15.94 -14.77 -4.09
CA GLU A 29 16.30 -16.18 -4.30
C GLU A 29 17.54 -16.36 -5.19
N ARG A 30 17.69 -15.55 -6.24
CA ARG A 30 18.90 -15.57 -7.09
C ARG A 30 20.14 -15.05 -6.38
N LEU A 31 19.96 -14.14 -5.43
CA LEU A 31 21.05 -13.55 -4.66
C LEU A 31 21.47 -14.40 -3.44
N LYS A 32 20.60 -15.29 -2.94
CA LYS A 32 20.90 -16.24 -1.83
C LYS A 32 22.23 -16.99 -2.02
N PRO A 33 22.50 -17.68 -3.14
CA PRO A 33 23.74 -18.46 -3.30
C PRO A 33 25.01 -17.59 -3.30
N ILE A 34 24.90 -16.32 -3.68
CA ILE A 34 26.04 -15.38 -3.65
C ILE A 34 26.24 -14.86 -2.24
N LYS A 35 25.15 -14.53 -1.54
CA LYS A 35 25.19 -14.10 -0.14
C LYS A 35 25.77 -15.18 0.77
N GLU A 36 25.45 -16.45 0.52
CA GLU A 36 25.98 -17.59 1.28
C GLU A 36 27.48 -17.80 1.05
N LYS A 37 27.95 -17.65 -0.20
CA LYS A 37 29.39 -17.79 -0.53
C LYS A 37 30.24 -16.62 -0.07
N ALA A 38 29.69 -15.40 -0.11
CA ALA A 38 30.44 -14.17 0.11
C ALA A 38 30.30 -13.60 1.54
N GLY A 39 29.39 -14.16 2.35
CA GLY A 39 29.12 -13.69 3.70
C GLY A 39 28.35 -12.37 3.76
N THR A 40 28.39 -11.70 4.91
CA THR A 40 27.68 -10.41 5.10
C THR A 40 28.48 -9.27 4.47
N LEU A 41 28.09 -8.90 3.26
CA LEU A 41 28.68 -7.78 2.51
C LEU A 41 27.69 -6.62 2.34
N PRO A 42 28.17 -5.39 2.15
CA PRO A 42 27.31 -4.28 1.79
C PRO A 42 26.60 -4.54 0.45
N TRP A 43 25.37 -4.06 0.31
CA TRP A 43 24.51 -4.33 -0.86
C TRP A 43 25.20 -4.06 -2.20
N LYS A 44 25.95 -2.95 -2.30
CA LYS A 44 26.67 -2.58 -3.51
C LYS A 44 27.68 -3.64 -3.97
N SER A 45 28.45 -4.21 -3.04
CA SER A 45 29.42 -5.27 -3.37
C SER A 45 28.75 -6.59 -3.70
N LEU A 46 27.62 -6.91 -3.06
CA LEU A 46 26.82 -8.10 -3.40
C LEU A 46 26.33 -8.04 -4.85
N ILE A 47 25.82 -6.89 -5.28
CA ILE A 47 25.33 -6.69 -6.65
C ILE A 47 26.47 -6.70 -7.67
N ALA A 48 27.62 -6.11 -7.35
CA ALA A 48 28.81 -6.18 -8.21
C ALA A 48 29.25 -7.63 -8.44
N GLN A 49 29.28 -8.45 -7.37
CA GLN A 49 29.60 -9.88 -7.47
C GLN A 49 28.52 -10.66 -8.24
N ALA A 50 27.24 -10.34 -8.05
CA ALA A 50 26.15 -10.94 -8.82
C ALA A 50 26.26 -10.65 -10.31
N SER A 51 26.65 -9.43 -10.67
CA SER A 51 26.92 -9.04 -12.06
C SER A 51 28.11 -9.80 -12.64
N MET A 52 29.21 -9.94 -11.88
CA MET A 52 30.37 -10.73 -12.31
C MET A 52 30.03 -12.22 -12.47
N ALA A 53 29.15 -12.75 -11.62
CA ALA A 53 28.65 -14.12 -11.69
C ALA A 53 27.56 -14.32 -12.78
N SER A 54 27.32 -13.32 -13.64
CA SER A 54 26.31 -13.34 -14.72
C SER A 54 24.90 -13.65 -14.23
N VAL A 55 24.56 -13.25 -13.00
CA VAL A 55 23.20 -13.41 -12.46
C VAL A 55 22.29 -12.33 -13.04
N GLN A 56 21.11 -12.75 -13.50
CA GLN A 56 20.10 -11.83 -14.03
C GLN A 56 19.45 -11.00 -12.92
N LEU A 57 19.70 -9.69 -12.95
CA LEU A 57 19.18 -8.69 -12.00
C LEU A 57 17.88 -8.02 -12.44
N THR A 58 17.32 -8.41 -13.59
CA THR A 58 16.03 -7.91 -14.08
C THR A 58 14.97 -8.97 -13.86
N GLU A 59 13.87 -8.57 -13.23
CA GLU A 59 12.71 -9.41 -12.99
C GLU A 59 11.40 -8.71 -13.34
N HIS A 60 10.46 -9.50 -13.83
CA HIS A 60 9.09 -9.08 -14.09
C HIS A 60 8.15 -10.14 -13.55
N ALA A 61 7.36 -9.80 -12.54
CA ALA A 61 6.28 -10.65 -12.07
C ALA A 61 4.93 -10.08 -12.49
N TYR A 62 3.99 -11.00 -12.73
CA TYR A 62 2.59 -10.70 -12.91
C TYR A 62 1.82 -11.39 -11.79
N TRP A 63 0.82 -10.70 -11.23
CA TRP A 63 0.01 -11.25 -10.16
C TRP A 63 -1.46 -11.23 -10.55
N THR A 64 -2.04 -12.43 -10.63
CA THR A 64 -3.47 -12.64 -10.84
C THR A 64 -4.16 -12.87 -9.50
N PRO A 65 -5.09 -11.99 -9.08
CA PRO A 65 -5.90 -12.22 -7.90
C PRO A 65 -6.80 -13.44 -8.08
N ASP A 66 -6.98 -14.20 -7.01
CA ASP A 66 -8.07 -15.15 -6.89
C ASP A 66 -9.42 -14.38 -6.83
N PRO A 67 -10.53 -14.91 -7.35
CA PRO A 67 -11.85 -14.24 -7.27
C PRO A 67 -12.28 -13.88 -5.84
N THR A 68 -11.79 -14.60 -4.83
CA THR A 68 -12.05 -14.28 -3.42
C THR A 68 -11.32 -13.03 -2.94
N PHE A 69 -10.20 -12.67 -3.57
CA PHE A 69 -9.38 -11.51 -3.19
C PHE A 69 -10.14 -10.19 -3.38
N THR A 70 -11.04 -10.12 -4.36
CA THR A 70 -11.86 -8.92 -4.59
C THR A 70 -13.03 -8.79 -3.61
N SER A 71 -13.22 -9.75 -2.71
CA SER A 71 -14.35 -9.83 -1.79
C SER A 71 -13.89 -9.64 -0.35
N TYR A 72 -13.62 -8.40 0.04
CA TYR A 72 -13.54 -8.00 1.45
C TYR A 72 -14.49 -6.84 1.71
N LEU A 73 -15.08 -6.81 2.90
CA LEU A 73 -16.00 -5.77 3.33
C LEU A 73 -15.22 -4.73 4.12
N ASN A 74 -15.40 -3.45 3.76
CA ASN A 74 -14.89 -2.33 4.53
C ASN A 74 -16.02 -1.84 5.44
N TYR A 75 -15.73 -1.67 6.73
CA TYR A 75 -16.69 -1.18 7.71
C TYR A 75 -16.34 0.24 8.13
N GLY A 76 -17.34 1.06 8.39
CA GLY A 76 -17.11 2.42 8.88
C GLY A 76 -18.39 3.04 9.43
N ALA A 77 -18.22 4.03 10.29
CA ALA A 77 -19.30 4.82 10.87
C ALA A 77 -18.90 6.29 10.86
N ALA A 78 -19.85 7.17 10.56
CA ALA A 78 -19.64 8.61 10.56
C ALA A 78 -20.75 9.32 11.33
N ILE A 79 -20.39 10.38 12.05
CA ILE A 79 -21.31 11.28 12.75
C ILE A 79 -21.00 12.69 12.28
N SER A 80 -22.02 13.51 12.06
CA SER A 80 -21.86 14.93 11.72
C SER A 80 -22.87 15.77 12.47
N GLU A 81 -22.38 16.83 13.09
CA GLU A 81 -23.17 17.87 13.74
C GLU A 81 -23.26 19.07 12.80
N VAL A 82 -24.50 19.49 12.51
CA VAL A 82 -24.78 20.59 11.58
C VAL A 82 -25.69 21.61 12.25
N GLU A 83 -25.39 22.88 11.99
CA GLU A 83 -26.27 24.01 12.31
C GLU A 83 -27.05 24.40 11.06
N VAL A 84 -28.37 24.54 11.19
CA VAL A 84 -29.25 24.93 10.09
C VAL A 84 -29.95 26.24 10.44
N ASP A 85 -29.68 27.29 9.68
CA ASP A 85 -30.40 28.55 9.77
C ASP A 85 -31.73 28.45 9.01
N VAL A 86 -32.83 28.47 9.76
CA VAL A 86 -34.18 28.28 9.21
C VAL A 86 -34.67 29.51 8.42
N LEU A 87 -34.13 30.70 8.69
CA LEU A 87 -34.51 31.94 8.02
C LEU A 87 -33.78 32.12 6.69
N THR A 88 -32.49 31.79 6.65
CA THR A 88 -31.65 31.95 5.45
C THR A 88 -31.46 30.67 4.64
N ARG A 89 -31.83 29.51 5.22
CA ARG A 89 -31.57 28.16 4.69
C ARG A 89 -30.08 27.82 4.56
N ALA A 90 -29.21 28.54 5.27
CA ALA A 90 -27.79 28.21 5.34
C ALA A 90 -27.56 26.99 6.24
N THR A 91 -26.62 26.13 5.87
CA THR A 91 -26.21 24.97 6.69
C THR A 91 -24.70 25.03 6.91
N THR A 92 -24.28 24.95 8.16
CA THR A 92 -22.87 24.92 8.56
C THR A 92 -22.56 23.60 9.24
N ILE A 93 -21.47 22.93 8.82
CA ILE A 93 -20.98 21.73 9.49
C ILE A 93 -20.12 22.17 10.67
N LEU A 94 -20.54 21.84 11.88
CA LEU A 94 -19.81 22.18 13.11
C LEU A 94 -18.69 21.18 13.37
N ARG A 95 -19.00 19.90 13.20
CA ARG A 95 -18.08 18.78 13.46
C ARG A 95 -18.47 17.57 12.63
N SER A 96 -17.47 16.81 12.21
CA SER A 96 -17.64 15.47 11.66
C SER A 96 -16.60 14.54 12.28
N ASP A 97 -17.04 13.38 12.75
CA ASP A 97 -16.19 12.30 13.22
C ASP A 97 -16.40 11.08 12.32
N LEU A 98 -15.30 10.40 11.97
CA LEU A 98 -15.28 9.24 11.10
C LEU A 98 -14.44 8.13 11.75
N VAL A 99 -15.00 6.94 11.81
CA VAL A 99 -14.30 5.70 12.13
C VAL A 99 -14.36 4.79 10.91
N TYR A 100 -13.21 4.27 10.51
CA TYR A 100 -13.08 3.43 9.33
C TYR A 100 -12.17 2.25 9.63
N ASP A 101 -12.66 1.04 9.35
CA ASP A 101 -11.88 -0.19 9.41
C ASP A 101 -11.12 -0.36 8.10
N CYS A 102 -9.82 -0.11 8.15
CA CYS A 102 -8.88 -0.31 7.04
C CYS A 102 -8.05 -1.60 7.21
N GLY A 103 -8.39 -2.46 8.17
CA GLY A 103 -7.56 -3.60 8.55
C GLY A 103 -6.16 -3.15 8.98
N GLN A 104 -5.13 -3.82 8.47
CA GLN A 104 -3.74 -3.45 8.72
C GLN A 104 -3.24 -2.49 7.63
N SER A 105 -3.34 -1.20 7.91
CA SER A 105 -2.86 -0.14 7.03
C SER A 105 -1.38 -0.30 6.66
N LEU A 106 -1.08 -0.25 5.35
CA LEU A 106 0.29 -0.24 4.84
C LEU A 106 0.98 1.11 5.11
N ASN A 107 0.21 2.20 5.09
CA ASN A 107 0.69 3.54 5.39
C ASN A 107 -0.45 4.39 5.99
N PRO A 108 -0.51 4.50 7.34
CA PRO A 108 -1.60 5.21 8.01
C PRO A 108 -1.74 6.68 7.60
N ALA A 109 -0.63 7.34 7.24
CA ALA A 109 -0.67 8.75 6.82
C ALA A 109 -1.32 8.94 5.44
N VAL A 110 -1.23 7.94 4.56
CA VAL A 110 -1.90 7.97 3.26
C VAL A 110 -3.37 7.62 3.42
N ASP A 111 -3.67 6.63 4.26
CA ASP A 111 -5.05 6.16 4.46
C ASP A 111 -5.92 7.17 5.23
N LEU A 112 -5.34 7.91 6.18
CA LEU A 112 -6.00 9.04 6.84
C LEU A 112 -6.08 10.30 5.96
N GLY A 113 -5.33 10.33 4.85
CA GLY A 113 -5.13 11.52 4.02
C GLY A 113 -4.31 12.61 4.72
N VAL A 114 -4.02 13.70 4.00
CA VAL A 114 -3.35 14.86 4.58
C VAL A 114 -4.32 15.55 5.56
N PRO A 115 -4.02 15.58 6.87
CA PRO A 115 -4.89 16.24 7.82
C PRO A 115 -4.87 17.75 7.56
N ARG A 116 -6.03 18.33 7.22
CA ARG A 116 -6.18 19.80 7.17
C ARG A 116 -6.30 20.42 8.56
N SER A 117 -6.42 19.61 9.60
CA SER A 117 -6.56 20.03 10.99
C SER A 117 -5.53 19.33 11.88
N PRO A 118 -5.05 19.99 12.95
CA PRO A 118 -4.10 19.38 13.87
C PRO A 118 -4.72 18.15 14.55
N PRO A 119 -3.93 17.08 14.79
CA PRO A 119 -4.43 15.84 15.38
C PRO A 119 -4.92 16.11 16.80
N ARG A 120 -6.23 16.00 17.02
CA ARG A 120 -6.79 15.92 18.38
C ARG A 120 -6.74 14.45 18.80
N ARG A 121 -6.17 14.21 19.98
CA ARG A 121 -6.05 12.88 20.60
C ARG A 121 -7.35 12.09 20.44
N GLN A 122 -7.27 10.97 19.73
CA GLN A 122 -8.26 9.91 19.87
C GLN A 122 -8.11 9.33 21.29
N ILE A 123 -9.23 9.24 22.01
CA ILE A 123 -9.40 8.53 23.29
C ILE A 123 -9.45 7.03 23.05
#